data_AF-A0A4W3GAY7-F1
#
_entry.id   AF-A0A4W3GAY7-F1
#
_cell.length_a   1.000
_cell.length_b   1.000
_cell.length_c   1.000
_cell.angle_alpha   90.00
_cell.angle_beta   90.00
_cell.angle_gamma   90.00
#
_symmetry.space_group_name_H-M   'P 1'
#
loop_
_entity.id
_entity.type
_entity.pdbx_description
1 polymer ?
#
loop_
_entity_poly.entity_id
_entity_poly.type
_entity_poly.pdbx_seq_one_letter_code
_entity_poly.pdbx_strand_id
1 'polypeptide(L)' 'MESCCCCCILSLSLLRGKAVEKCPLSGACYLPEFKGQVCRVSTVTEIGKEVMGLRISPLQFR' A
#
# COMPACT_ATOMS: atom_id res chain seq x y z
N MET A 1 -12.98 -12.66 -13.12
CA MET A 1 -13.04 -12.66 -11.64
C MET A 1 -12.24 -11.46 -11.16
N GLU A 2 -12.95 -10.35 -10.94
CA GLU A 2 -12.39 -9.01 -10.82
C GLU A 2 -11.83 -8.78 -9.42
N SER A 3 -10.50 -8.63 -9.32
CA SER A 3 -9.80 -8.40 -8.06
C SER A 3 -10.03 -6.95 -7.61
N CYS A 4 -11.07 -6.72 -6.82
CA CYS A 4 -11.37 -5.42 -6.22
C CYS A 4 -10.45 -5.20 -5.00
N CYS A 5 -9.63 -4.14 -4.99
CA CYS A 5 -8.80 -3.85 -3.81
C CYS A 5 -9.65 -3.07 -2.79
N CYS A 6 -9.82 -3.62 -1.59
CA CYS A 6 -10.53 -2.91 -0.52
C CYS A 6 -9.66 -1.79 0.04
N CYS A 7 -10.23 -0.60 0.22
CA CYS A 7 -9.60 0.46 1.01
C CYS A 7 -9.59 0.04 2.49
N CYS A 8 -8.39 -0.11 3.09
CA CYS A 8 -8.25 -0.60 4.46
C CYS A 8 -8.78 0.37 5.55
N ILE A 9 -9.26 1.55 5.18
CA ILE A 9 -9.83 2.54 6.12
C ILE A 9 -11.36 2.58 6.07
N LEU A 10 -11.94 2.57 4.86
CA LEU A 10 -13.38 2.80 4.67
C LEU A 10 -14.15 1.52 4.32
N SER A 11 -13.47 0.37 4.16
CA SER A 11 -14.04 -0.87 3.62
C SER A 11 -14.74 -0.65 2.26
N LEU A 12 -14.30 0.38 1.52
CA LEU A 12 -14.81 0.74 0.21
C LEU A 12 -14.05 -0.05 -0.85
N SER A 13 -14.78 -0.77 -1.69
CA SER A 13 -14.28 -1.44 -2.89
C SER A 13 -13.75 -0.41 -3.89
N LEU A 14 -12.44 -0.39 -4.13
CA LEU A 14 -11.81 0.49 -5.12
C LEU A 14 -11.87 -0.16 -6.51
N LEU A 15 -12.59 0.48 -7.44
CA LEU A 15 -12.57 0.08 -8.85
C LEU A 15 -11.15 0.21 -9.43
N ARG A 16 -10.68 -0.83 -10.14
CA ARG A 16 -9.43 -0.73 -10.92
C ARG A 16 -9.56 0.39 -11.94
N GLY A 17 -8.74 1.43 -11.79
CA GLY A 17 -8.72 2.61 -12.67
C GLY A 17 -8.72 3.93 -11.91
N LYS A 18 -9.17 3.96 -10.65
CA LYS A 18 -8.95 5.11 -9.77
C LYS A 18 -7.53 5.10 -9.22
N ALA A 19 -6.98 6.29 -8.96
CA ALA A 19 -5.68 6.42 -8.29
C ALA A 19 -5.76 5.76 -6.91
N VAL A 20 -4.83 4.84 -6.64
CA VAL A 20 -4.73 4.11 -5.37
C VAL A 20 -3.30 4.20 -4.89
N GLU A 21 -3.12 4.60 -3.64
CA GLU A 21 -1.83 4.62 -2.98
C GLU A 21 -1.67 3.34 -2.17
N LYS A 22 -0.46 2.77 -2.18
CA LYS A 22 -0.20 1.49 -1.53
C LYS A 22 0.79 1.65 -0.39
N CYS A 23 0.60 0.85 0.65
CA CYS A 23 1.60 0.70 1.69
C CYS A 23 2.79 -0.09 1.12
N PRO A 24 4.03 0.42 1.24
CA PRO A 24 5.21 -0.24 0.69
C PRO A 24 5.55 -1.58 1.36
N LEU A 25 5.08 -1.80 2.59
CA LEU A 25 5.38 -3.00 3.36
C LEU A 25 4.25 -4.02 3.33
N SER A 26 3.03 -3.61 3.69
CA SER A 26 1.89 -4.51 3.82
C SER A 26 1.10 -4.68 2.52
N GLY A 27 1.35 -3.85 1.50
CA GLY A 27 0.58 -3.86 0.26
C GLY A 27 -0.87 -3.36 0.40
N ALA A 28 -1.25 -2.84 1.58
CA ALA A 28 -2.58 -2.28 1.83
C ALA A 28 -2.90 -1.14 0.86
N CYS A 29 -4.12 -1.14 0.32
CA CYS A 29 -4.62 -0.12 -0.61
C CYS A 29 -5.31 1.01 0.16
N TYR A 30 -4.99 2.24 -0.22
CA TYR A 30 -5.55 3.46 0.36
C TYR A 30 -5.98 4.43 -0.74
N LEU A 31 -6.95 5.29 -0.40
CA LEU A 31 -7.30 6.43 -1.23
C LEU A 31 -6.11 7.42 -1.27
N PRO A 32 -5.94 8.17 -2.38
CA PRO A 32 -4.83 9.10 -2.56
C PRO A 32 -4.82 10.24 -1.54
N GLU A 33 -5.96 10.51 -0.90
CA GLU A 33 -6.10 11.48 0.20
C GLU A 33 -5.29 11.09 1.45
N PHE A 34 -4.96 9.81 1.62
CA PHE A 34 -4.17 9.30 2.76
C PHE A 34 -2.68 9.16 2.44
N LYS A 35 -2.23 9.63 1.26
CA LYS A 35 -0.81 9.64 0.91
C LYS A 35 0.00 10.45 1.94
N GLY A 36 1.14 9.92 2.36
CA GLY A 36 1.99 10.56 3.37
C GLY A 36 1.54 10.36 4.82
N GLN A 37 0.39 9.73 5.07
CA GLN A 37 -0.01 9.36 6.43
C GLN A 37 0.61 8.01 6.84
N VAL A 38 0.66 7.78 8.15
CA VAL A 38 1.06 6.48 8.71
C VAL A 38 -0.01 5.44 8.40
N CYS A 39 0.42 4.33 7.80
CA CYS A 39 -0.42 3.18 7.50
C CYS A 39 -1.01 2.61 8.78
N ARG A 40 -2.34 2.46 8.87
CA ARG A 40 -3.01 1.91 10.06
C ARG A 40 -2.78 0.41 10.27
N VAL A 41 -2.40 -0.30 9.21
CA VAL A 41 -2.14 -1.75 9.26
C VAL A 41 -0.76 -2.03 9.88
N SER A 42 0.29 -1.39 9.35
CA SER A 42 1.66 -1.58 9.83
C SER A 42 2.01 -0.64 10.98
N THR A 43 1.32 0.50 11.13
CA THR A 43 1.55 1.56 12.13
C THR A 43 2.93 2.21 12.12
N VAL A 44 3.84 1.76 11.25
CA VAL A 44 5.24 2.21 11.19
C VAL A 44 5.67 2.70 9.82
N THR A 45 4.86 2.50 8.77
CA THR A 45 5.22 2.86 7.39
C THR A 45 4.32 3.96 6.84
N GLU A 46 4.89 4.80 6.00
CA GLU A 46 4.18 5.87 5.32
C GLU A 46 3.50 5.38 4.03
N ILE A 47 2.23 5.75 3.82
CA ILE A 47 1.43 5.34 2.67
C ILE A 47 1.93 6.06 1.40
N GLY A 48 2.18 5.31 0.33
CA GLY A 48 2.60 5.87 -0.96
C GLY A 48 4.06 6.31 -1.02
N LYS A 49 4.86 5.96 -0.01
CA LYS A 49 6.30 6.24 0.00
C LYS A 49 7.04 5.32 -0.96
N GLU A 50 7.85 5.92 -1.83
CA GLU A 50 8.73 5.17 -2.72
C GLU A 50 9.86 4.54 -1.90
N VAL A 51 9.98 3.22 -1.97
CA VAL A 51 10.99 2.44 -1.24
C VAL A 51 11.67 1.47 -2.18
N MET A 52 12.91 1.08 -1.86
CA MET A 52 13.66 0.05 -2.59
C MET A 52 13.06 -1.37 -2.50
N GLY A 53 11.99 -1.54 -1.71
CA GLY A 53 11.34 -2.81 -1.39
C GLY A 53 11.93 -3.49 -0.16
N LEU A 54 11.23 -4.51 0.35
CA LEU A 54 11.67 -5.32 1.48
C LEU A 54 12.95 -6.10 1.12
N ARG A 55 14.03 -5.95 1.89
CA ARG A 55 15.30 -6.69 1.71
C ARG A 55 15.57 -7.56 2.92
N ILE A 56 15.43 -8.88 2.77
CA ILE A 56 15.59 -9.87 3.83
C ILE A 56 16.47 -11.06 3.42
N SER A 57 16.87 -11.16 2.16
CA SER A 57 17.72 -12.25 1.67
C SER A 57 18.94 -11.73 0.90
N PRO A 58 20.09 -12.42 0.97
CA PRO A 58 21.30 -12.05 0.23
C PRO A 58 21.10 -12.06 -1.29
N LEU A 59 20.11 -12.82 -1.80
CA LEU A 59 19.72 -12.83 -3.21
C LEU A 59 19.32 -11.45 -3.75
N GLN A 60 18.92 -10.53 -2.87
CA GLN A 60 18.44 -9.21 -3.22
C GLN A 60 19.55 -8.16 -3.31
N PHE A 61 20.82 -8.51 -3.05
CA PHE A 61 21.97 -7.60 -3.07
C PHE A 61 22.95 -7.91 -4.21
N ARG A 62 22.47 -8.53 -5.29
CA ARG A 62 23.28 -8.83 -6.47
C ARG A 62 23.50 -7.61 -7.35
#